data_AF-A0AAU4ZCS4-F1
#
_entry.id   AF-A0AAU4ZCS4-F1
#
_cell.length_a   1.000
_cell.length_b   1.000
_cell.length_c   1.000
_cell.angle_alpha   90.00
_cell.angle_beta   90.00
_cell.angle_gamma   90.00
#
_symmetry.space_group_name_H-M   'P 1'
#
loop_
_entity.id
_entity.type
_entity.pdbx_description
1 polymer ?
#
loop_
_entity_poly.entity_id
_entity_poly.type
_entity_poly.pdbx_seq_one_letter_code
_entity_poly.pdbx_strand_id
1 'polypeptide(L)'
;MDDLKGHHRPRAGYRWVRRPETAERDAAAARLRAEGRTFRQIADELGYASKGAAHDAVGRALHAIVAPDAEALRAREATRIDALYEEALAVLERTHYAHSGGRLILDPDEQPVIDDGPRLAAIRELRSLRESYRKLFGLDAPARVSVDAEQLGAEITSLLDTITADGDSDS
;
A
#
# COMPACT_ATOMS: atom_id res chain seq x y z
N MET A 1 47.32 33.92 6.46
CA MET A 1 47.02 33.32 7.76
C MET A 1 45.61 33.73 8.09
N ASP A 2 44.64 32.99 7.55
CA ASP A 2 43.93 31.89 8.24
C ASP A 2 42.67 32.47 8.89
N ASP A 3 41.47 31.94 8.75
CA ASP A 3 40.99 30.78 8.02
C ASP A 3 39.47 30.91 7.89
N LEU A 4 38.93 30.42 6.78
CA LEU A 4 37.51 30.41 6.45
C LEU A 4 36.72 29.47 7.40
N LYS A 5 35.82 30.04 8.22
CA LYS A 5 34.76 29.27 8.91
C LYS A 5 33.70 28.82 7.90
N GLY A 6 33.99 27.75 7.16
CA GLY A 6 33.01 27.04 6.34
C GLY A 6 32.01 26.28 7.20
N HIS A 7 30.76 26.73 7.19
CA HIS A 7 29.62 26.01 7.77
C HIS A 7 29.37 24.73 6.95
N HIS A 8 29.72 23.55 7.48
CA HIS A 8 29.59 22.28 6.77
C HIS A 8 28.12 21.84 6.73
N ARG A 9 27.43 22.11 5.61
CA ARG A 9 26.12 21.48 5.32
C ARG A 9 26.33 20.01 4.93
N PRO A 10 25.62 19.04 5.54
CA PRO A 10 25.76 17.64 5.16
C PRO A 10 25.27 17.42 3.72
N ARG A 11 26.09 16.74 2.92
CA ARG A 11 25.78 16.39 1.52
C ARG A 11 24.77 15.25 1.46
N ALA A 12 23.85 15.36 0.49
CA ALA A 12 22.90 14.31 0.12
C ALA A 12 23.63 13.03 -0.31
N GLY A 13 23.18 11.87 0.19
CA GLY A 13 23.57 10.56 -0.36
C GLY A 13 24.12 9.49 0.59
N TYR A 14 24.00 9.61 1.91
CA TYR A 14 24.37 8.49 2.79
C TYR A 14 23.28 7.42 2.82
N ARG A 15 23.48 6.33 2.07
CA ARG A 15 22.71 5.09 2.25
C ARG A 15 23.18 4.44 3.55
N TRP A 16 22.35 4.47 4.59
CA TRP A 16 22.60 3.74 5.83
C TRP A 16 22.60 2.24 5.55
N VAL A 17 23.80 1.66 5.42
CA VAL A 17 23.96 0.20 5.38
C VAL A 17 23.76 -0.30 6.81
N ARG A 18 22.68 -1.06 7.04
CA ARG A 18 22.45 -1.77 8.30
C ARG A 18 23.68 -2.66 8.56
N ARG A 19 24.45 -2.36 9.59
CA ARG A 19 25.50 -3.27 10.05
C ARG A 19 24.80 -4.51 10.66
N PRO A 20 25.24 -5.74 10.36
CA PRO A 20 24.65 -6.96 10.92
C PRO A 20 24.56 -6.91 12.47
N GLU A 21 25.56 -6.30 13.10
CA GLU A 21 25.63 -6.03 14.55
C GLU A 21 24.41 -5.24 15.09
N THR A 22 23.79 -4.38 14.29
CA THR A 22 22.59 -3.62 14.70
C THR A 22 21.33 -4.48 14.68
N ALA A 23 21.20 -5.42 13.72
CA ALA A 23 20.04 -6.28 13.63
C ALA A 23 20.03 -7.32 14.78
N GLU A 24 21.19 -7.89 15.10
CA GLU A 24 21.35 -8.80 16.24
C GLU A 24 21.04 -8.10 17.57
N ARG A 25 21.48 -6.84 17.71
CA ARG A 25 21.24 -6.03 18.91
C ARG A 25 19.77 -5.56 19.03
N ASP A 26 19.10 -5.26 17.91
CA ASP A 26 17.66 -5.00 17.85
C ASP A 26 16.88 -6.28 18.27
N ALA A 27 17.27 -7.46 17.76
CA ALA A 27 16.66 -8.75 18.12
C ALA A 27 16.88 -9.12 19.59
N ALA A 28 18.07 -8.88 20.14
CA ALA A 28 18.36 -9.06 21.56
C ALA A 28 17.48 -8.15 22.45
N ALA A 29 17.26 -6.90 22.03
CA ALA A 29 16.35 -5.99 22.74
C ALA A 29 14.91 -6.51 22.74
N ALA A 30 14.43 -7.05 21.62
CA ALA A 30 13.10 -7.65 21.53
C ALA A 30 12.95 -8.89 22.43
N ARG A 31 13.98 -9.74 22.51
CA ARG A 31 14.00 -10.90 23.42
C ARG A 31 13.91 -10.49 24.89
N LEU A 32 14.76 -9.56 25.35
CA LEU A 32 14.70 -9.06 26.73
C LEU A 32 13.34 -8.41 27.03
N ARG A 33 12.73 -7.74 26.05
CA ARG A 33 11.40 -7.17 26.21
C ARG A 33 10.33 -8.25 26.40
N ALA A 34 10.41 -9.37 25.66
CA ALA A 34 9.51 -10.51 25.81
C ALA A 34 9.65 -11.21 27.17
N GLU A 35 10.85 -11.22 27.74
CA GLU A 35 11.13 -11.71 29.10
C GLU A 35 10.65 -10.76 30.22
N GLY A 36 10.01 -9.64 29.86
CA GLY A 36 9.40 -8.69 30.80
C GLY A 36 10.32 -7.56 31.26
N ARG A 37 11.53 -7.42 30.71
CA ARG A 37 12.43 -6.31 31.04
C ARG A 37 11.84 -4.97 30.59
N THR A 38 12.05 -3.93 31.40
CA THR A 38 11.68 -2.56 31.05
C THR A 38 12.66 -1.97 30.04
N PHE A 39 12.24 -0.99 29.23
CA PHE A 39 13.12 -0.34 28.25
C PHE A 39 14.35 0.35 28.87
N ARG A 40 14.27 0.78 30.14
CA ARG A 40 15.42 1.30 30.88
C ARG A 40 16.44 0.18 31.13
N GLN A 41 16.01 -0.95 31.69
CA GLN A 41 16.88 -2.11 31.93
C GLN A 41 17.50 -2.63 30.63
N ILE A 42 16.74 -2.68 29.55
CA ILE A 42 17.24 -3.06 28.22
C ILE A 42 18.29 -2.07 27.72
N ALA A 43 18.08 -0.76 27.94
CA ALA A 43 19.05 0.25 27.56
C ALA A 43 20.37 0.11 28.33
N ASP A 44 20.27 -0.11 29.64
CA ASP A 44 21.44 -0.28 30.51
C ASP A 44 22.19 -1.59 30.15
N GLU A 45 21.46 -2.67 29.88
CA GLU A 45 22.02 -3.99 29.57
C GLU A 45 22.66 -4.07 28.18
N LEU A 46 22.05 -3.45 27.17
CA LEU A 46 22.55 -3.47 25.78
C LEU A 46 23.30 -2.19 25.39
N GLY A 47 23.60 -1.31 26.36
CA GLY A 47 24.37 -0.08 26.14
C GLY A 47 23.71 0.93 25.20
N TYR A 48 22.38 1.04 25.22
CA TYR A 48 21.68 2.10 24.48
C TYR A 48 21.75 3.43 25.24
N ALA A 49 21.84 4.55 24.51
CA ALA A 49 21.95 5.89 25.09
C ALA A 49 20.73 6.30 25.93
N SER A 50 19.57 5.67 25.71
CA SER A 50 18.34 5.96 26.46
C SER A 50 17.32 4.82 26.37
N LYS A 51 16.31 4.86 27.25
CA LYS A 51 15.13 3.99 27.16
C LYS A 51 14.39 4.15 25.83
N GLY A 52 14.43 5.33 25.21
CA GLY A 52 13.82 5.60 23.91
C GLY A 52 14.56 4.85 22.79
N ALA A 53 15.89 4.88 22.81
CA ALA A 53 16.69 4.13 21.84
C ALA A 53 16.48 2.60 21.94
N ALA A 54 16.25 2.08 23.15
CA ALA A 54 15.88 0.68 23.36
C ALA A 54 14.45 0.36 22.86
N HIS A 55 13.48 1.26 23.07
CA HIS A 55 12.14 1.13 22.50
C HIS A 55 12.18 1.07 20.96
N ASP A 56 12.93 1.98 20.34
CA ASP A 56 13.07 2.02 18.89
C ASP A 56 13.74 0.76 18.34
N ALA A 57 14.71 0.19 19.07
CA ALA A 57 15.35 -1.06 18.72
C ALA A 57 14.37 -2.24 18.71
N VAL A 58 13.51 -2.34 19.73
CA VAL A 58 12.43 -3.34 19.76
C VAL A 58 11.46 -3.12 18.60
N GLY A 59 11.04 -1.88 18.34
CA GLY A 59 10.17 -1.54 17.22
C GLY A 59 10.77 -1.94 15.87
N ARG A 60 12.06 -1.68 15.65
CA ARG A 60 12.78 -2.11 14.45
C ARG A 60 12.86 -3.62 14.31
N ALA A 61 13.12 -4.35 15.40
CA ALA A 61 13.14 -5.81 15.38
C ALA A 61 11.78 -6.40 15.02
N LEU A 62 10.70 -5.91 15.66
CA LEU A 62 9.33 -6.35 15.35
C LEU A 62 8.96 -6.02 13.91
N HIS A 63 9.26 -4.81 13.45
CA HIS A 63 9.03 -4.42 12.06
C HIS A 63 9.83 -5.30 11.08
N ALA A 64 11.07 -5.64 11.41
CA ALA A 64 11.90 -6.52 10.59
C ALA A 64 11.43 -7.98 10.58
N ILE A 65 10.64 -8.43 11.56
CA ILE A 65 9.97 -9.74 11.55
C ILE A 65 8.71 -9.68 10.68
N VAL A 66 7.90 -8.64 10.85
CA VAL A 66 6.64 -8.47 10.11
C VAL A 66 6.88 -8.18 8.63
N ALA A 67 7.97 -7.48 8.28
CA ALA A 67 8.27 -7.12 6.90
C ALA A 67 8.45 -8.35 5.97
N PRO A 68 9.28 -9.36 6.30
CA PRO A 68 9.35 -10.62 5.55
C PRO A 68 8.01 -11.32 5.40
N ASP A 69 7.20 -11.41 6.46
CA ASP A 69 5.88 -12.06 6.38
C ASP A 69 4.93 -11.28 5.48
N ALA A 70 4.95 -9.94 5.56
CA ALA A 70 4.19 -9.07 4.68
C ALA A 70 4.67 -9.13 3.22
N GLU A 71 5.97 -9.31 2.98
CA GLU A 71 6.55 -9.53 1.66
C GLU A 71 6.16 -10.91 1.11
N ALA A 72 6.19 -11.95 1.93
CA ALA A 72 5.75 -13.30 1.57
C ALA A 72 4.27 -13.32 1.21
N LEU A 73 3.42 -12.60 1.96
CA LEU A 73 2.02 -12.43 1.64
C LEU A 73 1.84 -11.71 0.29
N ARG A 74 2.53 -10.58 0.08
CA ARG A 74 2.51 -9.84 -1.20
C ARG A 74 2.94 -10.73 -2.37
N ALA A 75 4.00 -11.52 -2.21
CA ALA A 75 4.47 -12.44 -3.24
C ALA A 75 3.43 -13.52 -3.55
N ARG A 76 2.79 -14.10 -2.52
CA ARG A 76 1.74 -15.10 -2.70
C ARG A 76 0.52 -14.52 -3.44
N GLU A 77 0.09 -13.32 -3.09
CA GLU A 77 -1.02 -12.67 -3.82
C GLU A 77 -0.63 -12.31 -5.25
N ALA A 78 0.61 -11.86 -5.49
CA ALA A 78 1.10 -11.61 -6.83
C ALA A 78 1.04 -12.88 -7.69
N THR A 79 1.49 -14.04 -7.18
CA THR A 79 1.39 -15.32 -7.90
C THR A 79 -0.06 -15.69 -8.25
N ARG A 80 -1.03 -15.41 -7.37
CA ARG A 80 -2.44 -15.66 -7.69
C ARG A 80 -2.96 -14.72 -8.77
N ILE A 81 -2.59 -13.44 -8.71
CA ILE A 81 -2.97 -12.45 -9.73
C ILE A 81 -2.35 -12.82 -11.08
N ASP A 82 -1.08 -13.23 -11.11
CA ASP A 82 -0.40 -13.65 -12.33
C ASP A 82 -1.08 -14.88 -12.94
N ALA A 83 -1.46 -15.88 -12.13
CA ALA A 83 -2.21 -17.04 -12.62
C ALA A 83 -3.56 -16.64 -13.25
N LEU A 84 -4.31 -15.73 -12.63
CA LEU A 84 -5.56 -15.21 -13.20
C LEU A 84 -5.32 -14.39 -14.48
N TYR A 85 -4.21 -13.67 -14.54
CA TYR A 85 -3.82 -12.89 -15.71
C TYR A 85 -3.57 -13.80 -16.91
N GLU A 86 -2.82 -14.89 -16.73
CA GLU A 86 -2.56 -15.88 -17.77
C GLU A 86 -3.85 -16.52 -18.29
N GLU A 87 -4.79 -16.88 -17.40
CA GLU A 87 -6.10 -17.43 -17.81
C GLU A 87 -6.92 -16.41 -18.62
N ALA A 88 -6.97 -15.15 -18.17
CA ALA A 88 -7.67 -14.10 -18.91
C ALA A 88 -6.98 -13.79 -20.25
N LEU A 89 -5.65 -13.86 -20.32
CA LEU A 89 -4.89 -13.71 -21.55
C LEU A 89 -5.19 -14.86 -22.52
N ALA A 90 -5.27 -16.10 -22.02
CA ALA A 90 -5.64 -17.25 -22.84
C ALA A 90 -7.06 -17.10 -23.43
N VAL A 91 -8.00 -16.51 -22.68
CA VAL A 91 -9.31 -16.12 -23.23
C VAL A 91 -9.16 -15.01 -24.26
N LEU A 92 -8.33 -14.00 -24.03
CA LEU A 92 -8.14 -12.91 -24.99
C LEU A 92 -7.60 -13.40 -26.36
N GLU A 93 -6.69 -14.37 -26.34
CA GLU A 93 -5.97 -14.85 -27.53
C GLU A 93 -6.75 -15.85 -28.37
N ARG A 94 -7.77 -16.51 -27.80
CA ARG A 94 -8.61 -17.48 -28.52
C ARG A 94 -9.54 -16.78 -29.52
N THR A 95 -9.88 -17.48 -30.59
CA THR A 95 -11.00 -17.10 -31.46
C THR A 95 -12.31 -17.54 -30.80
N HIS A 96 -13.30 -16.65 -30.77
CA HIS A 96 -14.62 -16.91 -30.20
C HIS A 96 -15.66 -16.74 -31.28
N TYR A 97 -16.65 -17.63 -31.28
CA TYR A 97 -17.73 -17.61 -32.24
C TYR A 97 -19.05 -17.28 -31.57
N ALA A 98 -19.88 -16.52 -32.29
CA ALA A 98 -21.18 -16.12 -31.80
C ALA A 98 -22.13 -17.32 -31.72
N HIS A 99 -22.91 -17.36 -30.65
CA HIS A 99 -23.93 -18.38 -30.45
C HIS A 99 -25.26 -17.74 -30.04
N SER A 100 -26.37 -18.38 -30.42
CA SER A 100 -27.71 -18.00 -29.99
C SER A 100 -28.54 -19.25 -29.72
N GLY A 101 -29.16 -19.33 -28.53
CA GLY A 101 -29.90 -20.53 -28.12
C GLY A 101 -29.08 -21.82 -28.13
N GLY A 102 -27.77 -21.72 -27.87
CA GLY A 102 -26.84 -22.87 -27.91
C GLY A 102 -26.43 -23.32 -29.32
N ARG A 103 -26.80 -22.59 -30.37
CA ARG A 103 -26.42 -22.88 -31.76
C ARG A 103 -25.40 -21.86 -32.27
N LEU A 104 -24.45 -22.33 -33.06
CA LEU A 104 -23.46 -21.50 -33.75
C LEU A 104 -24.17 -20.58 -34.76
N ILE A 105 -23.76 -19.31 -34.81
CA ILE A 105 -24.25 -18.34 -35.81
C ILE A 105 -23.31 -18.36 -37.01
N LEU A 106 -23.88 -18.52 -38.20
CA LEU A 106 -23.18 -18.47 -39.48
C LEU A 106 -23.57 -17.20 -40.25
N ASP A 107 -22.66 -16.68 -41.07
CA ASP A 107 -22.91 -15.60 -42.02
C ASP A 107 -23.53 -16.12 -43.34
N PRO A 108 -23.85 -15.26 -44.32
CA PRO A 108 -24.41 -15.69 -45.61
C PRO A 108 -23.51 -16.61 -46.45
N ASP A 109 -22.21 -16.66 -46.17
CA ASP A 109 -21.22 -17.50 -46.87
C ASP A 109 -20.94 -18.82 -46.10
N GLU A 110 -21.85 -19.17 -45.18
CA GLU A 110 -21.78 -20.33 -44.30
C GLU A 110 -20.55 -20.35 -43.36
N GLN A 111 -19.94 -19.19 -43.10
CA GLN A 111 -18.80 -19.08 -42.19
C GLN A 111 -19.23 -18.72 -40.76
N PRO A 112 -18.56 -19.23 -39.71
CA PRO A 112 -18.84 -18.85 -38.34
C PRO A 112 -18.61 -17.36 -38.07
N VAL A 113 -19.61 -16.69 -37.50
CA VAL A 113 -19.50 -15.28 -37.09
C VAL A 113 -18.61 -15.18 -35.85
N ILE A 114 -17.62 -14.29 -35.89
CA ILE A 114 -16.74 -14.01 -34.73
C ILE A 114 -17.49 -13.19 -33.68
N ASP A 115 -17.29 -13.54 -32.41
CA ASP A 115 -17.80 -12.82 -31.25
C ASP A 115 -16.65 -12.17 -30.47
N ASP A 116 -16.61 -10.83 -30.47
CA ASP A 116 -15.63 -10.08 -29.67
C ASP A 116 -16.04 -9.93 -28.20
N GLY A 117 -17.24 -10.36 -27.81
CA GLY A 117 -17.77 -10.26 -26.45
C GLY A 117 -16.86 -10.87 -25.38
N PRO A 118 -16.47 -12.16 -25.51
CA PRO A 118 -15.52 -12.79 -24.59
C PRO A 118 -14.16 -12.09 -24.56
N ARG A 119 -13.69 -11.59 -25.71
CA ARG A 119 -12.42 -10.86 -25.82
C ARG A 119 -12.48 -9.54 -25.05
N LEU A 120 -13.56 -8.78 -25.20
CA LEU A 120 -13.81 -7.54 -24.44
C LEU A 120 -13.97 -7.81 -22.94
N ALA A 121 -14.59 -8.94 -22.55
CA ALA A 121 -14.66 -9.36 -21.16
C ALA A 121 -13.26 -9.63 -20.58
N ALA A 122 -12.42 -10.39 -21.29
CA ALA A 122 -11.03 -10.62 -20.88
C ALA A 122 -10.25 -9.31 -20.71
N ILE A 123 -10.39 -8.34 -21.62
CA ILE A 123 -9.72 -7.02 -21.49
C ILE A 123 -10.12 -6.31 -20.20
N ARG A 124 -11.41 -6.37 -19.80
CA ARG A 124 -11.88 -5.77 -18.55
C ARG A 124 -11.26 -6.44 -17.33
N GLU A 125 -11.23 -7.77 -17.31
CA GLU A 125 -10.60 -8.52 -16.22
C GLU A 125 -9.09 -8.25 -16.14
N LEU A 126 -8.38 -8.25 -17.27
CA LEU A 126 -6.96 -7.92 -17.33
C LEU A 126 -6.66 -6.51 -16.77
N ARG A 127 -7.52 -5.53 -17.07
CA ARG A 127 -7.41 -4.17 -16.50
C ARG A 127 -7.58 -4.19 -14.98
N SER A 128 -8.60 -4.88 -14.48
CA SER A 128 -8.89 -5.03 -13.05
C SER A 128 -7.73 -5.71 -12.30
N LEU A 129 -7.21 -6.81 -12.83
CA LEU A 129 -6.05 -7.51 -12.28
C LEU A 129 -4.82 -6.60 -12.22
N ARG A 130 -4.61 -5.77 -13.25
CA ARG A 130 -3.50 -4.82 -13.27
C ARG A 130 -3.66 -3.68 -12.28
N GLU A 131 -4.88 -3.25 -11.99
CA GLU A 131 -5.17 -2.32 -10.88
C GLU A 131 -4.85 -2.94 -9.52
N SER A 132 -5.29 -4.19 -9.29
CA SER A 132 -4.99 -4.92 -8.05
C SER A 132 -3.48 -5.08 -7.85
N TYR A 133 -2.73 -5.40 -8.92
CA TYR A 133 -1.27 -5.50 -8.87
C TYR A 133 -0.62 -4.15 -8.50
N ARG A 134 -1.04 -3.05 -9.13
CA ARG A 134 -0.50 -1.71 -8.83
C ARG A 134 -0.76 -1.29 -7.39
N LYS A 135 -1.95 -1.58 -6.86
CA LYS A 135 -2.29 -1.33 -5.45
C LYS A 135 -1.44 -2.18 -4.51
N LEU A 136 -1.25 -3.46 -4.81
CA LEU A 136 -0.47 -4.40 -3.99
C LEU A 136 1.00 -3.94 -3.83
N PHE A 137 1.57 -3.36 -4.89
CA PHE A 137 2.96 -2.88 -4.90
C PHE A 137 3.12 -1.38 -4.71
N GLY A 138 2.02 -0.63 -4.52
CA GLY A 138 2.05 0.82 -4.36
C GLY A 138 2.60 1.57 -5.58
N LEU A 139 2.34 1.07 -6.79
CA LEU A 139 2.80 1.67 -8.05
C LEU A 139 1.97 2.87 -8.49
N ASP A 140 0.80 3.09 -7.88
CA ASP A 140 -0.04 4.24 -8.15
C ASP A 140 0.42 5.46 -7.34
N ALA A 141 0.22 6.66 -7.90
CA ALA A 141 0.47 7.90 -7.18
C ALA A 141 -0.40 7.97 -5.91
N PRO A 142 0.13 8.50 -4.79
CA PRO A 142 -0.65 8.60 -3.55
C PRO A 142 -1.86 9.52 -3.77
N ALA A 143 -3.06 8.97 -3.59
CA ALA A 143 -4.28 9.76 -3.60
C ALA A 143 -4.33 10.62 -2.33
N ARG A 144 -4.32 11.95 -2.47
CA ARG A 144 -4.57 12.85 -1.34
C ARG A 144 -6.05 12.75 -0.97
N VAL A 145 -6.35 12.14 0.17
CA VAL A 145 -7.67 12.22 0.79
C VAL A 145 -7.73 13.53 1.57
N SER A 146 -8.55 14.48 1.13
CA SER A 146 -8.84 15.69 1.90
C SER A 146 -9.88 15.34 2.96
N VAL A 147 -9.45 15.26 4.22
CA VAL A 147 -10.33 15.04 5.38
C VAL A 147 -11.13 16.31 5.71
N ASP A 148 -10.74 17.46 5.16
CA ASP A 148 -11.33 18.77 5.49
C ASP A 148 -12.76 18.94 4.95
N ALA A 149 -13.18 18.19 3.92
CA ALA A 149 -14.47 18.42 3.26
C ALA A 149 -15.70 18.05 4.12
N GLU A 150 -15.61 16.98 4.92
CA GLU A 150 -16.70 16.55 5.81
C GLU A 150 -16.79 17.46 7.05
N GLN A 151 -15.64 17.86 7.61
CA GLN A 151 -15.60 18.74 8.77
C GLN A 151 -16.04 20.18 8.43
N LEU A 152 -15.61 20.72 7.29
CA LEU A 152 -16.06 22.02 6.79
C LEU A 152 -17.57 22.04 6.48
N GLY A 153 -18.11 20.95 5.93
CA GLY A 153 -19.55 20.84 5.65
C GLY A 153 -20.40 20.87 6.93
N ALA A 154 -19.96 20.16 7.97
CA ALA A 154 -20.63 20.17 9.28
C ALA A 154 -20.56 21.54 9.97
N GLU A 155 -19.41 22.22 9.91
CA GLU A 155 -19.24 23.56 10.48
C GLU A 155 -20.08 24.62 9.76
N ILE A 156 -20.14 24.60 8.42
CA ILE A 156 -20.98 25.51 7.63
C ILE A 156 -22.46 25.30 7.94
N THR A 157 -22.90 24.05 8.08
CA THR A 157 -24.30 23.72 8.40
C THR A 157 -24.67 24.24 9.79
N SER A 158 -23.80 24.03 10.78
CA SER A 158 -24.00 24.55 12.14
C SER A 158 -24.05 26.09 12.19
N LEU A 159 -23.27 26.77 11.36
CA LEU A 159 -23.29 28.24 11.27
C LEU A 159 -24.58 28.75 10.62
N LEU A 160 -25.06 28.09 9.58
CA LEU A 160 -26.32 28.46 8.91
C LEU A 160 -27.52 28.28 9.83
N ASP A 161 -27.59 27.16 10.57
CA ASP A 161 -28.66 26.90 11.54
C ASP A 161 -28.72 27.97 12.63
N THR A 162 -27.55 28.42 13.12
CA THR A 162 -27.45 29.47 14.14
C THR A 162 -27.97 30.82 13.60
N ILE A 163 -27.64 31.16 12.35
CA ILE A 163 -28.10 32.41 11.73
C ILE A 163 -29.61 32.38 11.47
N THR A 164 -30.18 31.22 11.11
CA THR A 164 -31.63 31.09 10.90
C THR A 164 -32.42 31.12 12.21
N ALA A 165 -31.85 30.64 13.32
CA ALA A 165 -32.51 30.64 14.63
C ALA A 165 -32.59 32.04 15.26
N ASP A 166 -31.59 32.90 15.06
CA ASP A 166 -31.57 34.28 15.56
C ASP A 166 -32.46 35.24 14.74
N GLY A 167 -32.93 34.83 13.55
CA GLY A 167 -33.79 35.64 12.68
C GLY A 167 -35.29 35.55 12.99
N ASP A 168 -35.73 34.53 13.73
CA ASP A 168 -37.15 34.26 14.05
C ASP A 168 -37.59 34.80 15.43
N SER A 169 -36.70 35.49 16.16
CA SER A 169 -36.99 36.01 17.52
C SER A 169 -37.48 37.46 17.58
N ASP A 170 -37.76 38.11 16.45
CA ASP A 170 -38.27 39.48 16.40
C ASP A 170 -39.54 39.55 15.54
N SER A 171 -40.65 39.06 16.10
CA SER A 171 -42.03 39.29 15.63
C SER A 171 -43.02 39.24 16.79
#